data_AF-A0A293NFY1-F1
#
_entry.id   AF-A0A293NFY1-F1
#
_cell.length_a   1.000
_cell.length_b   1.000
_cell.length_c   1.000
_cell.angle_alpha   90.00
_cell.angle_beta   90.00
_cell.angle_gamma   90.00
#
_symmetry.space_group_name_H-M   'P 1'
#
loop_
_entity.id
_entity.type
_entity.pdbx_description
1 polymer ?
#
loop_
_entity_poly.entity_id
_entity_poly.type
_entity_poly.pdbx_seq_one_letter_code
_entity_poly.pdbx_strand_id
1 'polypeptide(L)'
;MIRSPLDDSPHWSIPVQGTTNRYRRTSYGWNNYLSRTHSPDAAIDRSMAADRLSRVKSASNTVHFLHMVGTGSFAGADHVHVENWWINDSLPDAPAILASNQVNTSVVSGEPKTKSARANYGFVDGHVETLSFIEVFTGPDRNRFDPNVAGRSF
;
A
#
# COMPACT_ATOMS: atom_id res chain seq x y z
N MET A 1 -5.50 17.08 -9.28
CA MET A 1 -4.18 16.44 -9.18
C MET A 1 -3.78 16.47 -7.72
N ILE A 2 -3.42 15.33 -7.12
CA ILE A 2 -3.03 15.26 -5.70
C ILE A 2 -1.57 14.81 -5.66
N ARG A 3 -0.66 15.74 -5.41
CA ARG A 3 0.78 15.49 -5.39
C ARG A 3 1.32 15.76 -3.98
N SER A 4 1.93 14.76 -3.39
CA SER A 4 2.73 14.90 -2.17
C SER A 4 3.95 15.78 -2.44
N PRO A 5 4.34 16.68 -1.52
CA PRO A 5 5.61 17.40 -1.62
C PRO A 5 6.82 16.47 -1.51
N LEU A 6 6.64 15.25 -0.98
CA LEU A 6 7.67 14.22 -0.89
C LEU A 6 7.76 13.35 -2.16
N ASP A 7 6.96 13.64 -3.19
CA ASP A 7 6.97 12.88 -4.44
C ASP A 7 7.88 13.52 -5.50
N ASP A 8 9.04 12.90 -5.64
CA ASP A 8 10.10 13.23 -6.58
C ASP A 8 10.02 12.43 -7.90
N SER A 9 8.92 11.71 -8.15
CA SER A 9 8.77 10.89 -9.35
C SER A 9 9.06 11.69 -10.62
N PRO A 10 9.90 11.20 -11.53
CA PRO A 10 10.11 11.89 -12.80
C PRO A 10 8.83 11.88 -13.65
N HIS A 11 7.91 10.95 -13.41
CA HIS A 11 6.73 10.74 -14.24
C HIS A 11 5.65 11.83 -14.11
N TRP A 12 5.90 12.87 -13.30
CA TRP A 12 5.15 14.12 -13.36
C TRP A 12 5.40 14.89 -14.67
N SER A 13 6.60 14.76 -15.24
CA SER A 13 7.02 15.50 -16.43
C SER A 13 7.39 14.60 -17.61
N ILE A 14 7.62 13.30 -17.37
CA ILE A 14 7.84 12.30 -18.43
C ILE A 14 6.76 11.20 -18.39
N PRO A 15 6.41 10.56 -19.52
CA PRO A 15 5.48 9.44 -19.50
C PRO A 15 5.96 8.31 -18.57
N VAL A 16 5.01 7.62 -17.95
CA VAL A 16 5.25 6.37 -17.21
C VAL A 16 5.88 5.36 -18.16
N GLN A 17 6.88 4.64 -17.67
CA GLN A 17 7.57 3.61 -18.46
C GLN A 17 6.58 2.63 -19.10
N GLY A 18 6.81 2.31 -20.38
CA GLY A 18 5.91 1.44 -21.16
C GLY A 18 4.68 2.15 -21.75
N THR A 19 4.58 3.47 -21.59
CA THR A 19 3.52 4.29 -22.19
C THR A 19 4.11 5.47 -22.96
N THR A 20 3.37 6.03 -23.92
CA THR A 20 3.80 7.18 -24.72
C THR A 20 3.16 8.49 -24.27
N ASN A 21 2.04 8.44 -23.53
CA ASN A 21 1.25 9.62 -23.18
C ASN A 21 0.53 9.52 -21.81
N ARG A 22 0.91 8.58 -20.94
CA ARG A 22 0.35 8.48 -19.58
C ARG A 22 1.36 9.02 -18.57
N TYR A 23 0.98 10.06 -17.85
CA TYR A 23 1.80 10.67 -16.80
C TYR A 23 1.25 10.31 -15.43
N ARG A 24 2.07 10.47 -14.38
CA ARG A 24 1.61 10.36 -12.99
C ARG A 24 0.55 11.44 -12.74
N ARG A 25 -0.56 11.04 -12.11
CA ARG A 25 -1.70 11.93 -11.79
C ARG A 25 -1.88 12.16 -10.29
N THR A 26 -1.36 11.25 -9.48
CA THR A 26 -1.44 11.25 -8.03
C THR A 26 -0.19 10.60 -7.45
N SER A 27 0.23 11.03 -6.26
CA SER A 27 1.28 10.35 -5.49
C SER A 27 0.80 9.06 -4.83
N TYR A 28 -0.52 8.91 -4.69
CA TYR A 28 -1.13 7.92 -3.83
C TYR A 28 -1.88 6.86 -4.61
N GLY A 29 -1.77 5.62 -4.15
CA GLY A 29 -2.55 4.48 -4.60
C GLY A 29 -3.34 3.87 -3.44
N TRP A 30 -4.34 3.05 -3.76
CA TRP A 30 -5.19 2.43 -2.75
C TRP A 30 -4.74 1.00 -2.40
N ASN A 31 -5.09 0.58 -1.18
CA ASN A 31 -5.00 -0.79 -0.71
C ASN A 31 -5.99 -1.71 -1.45
N ASN A 32 -5.50 -2.76 -2.12
CA ASN A 32 -6.35 -3.65 -2.92
C ASN A 32 -7.35 -4.48 -2.13
N TYR A 33 -7.09 -4.77 -0.85
CA TYR A 33 -8.05 -5.49 0.01
C TYR A 33 -9.41 -4.77 0.13
N LEU A 34 -9.44 -3.45 -0.04
CA LEU A 34 -10.64 -2.61 0.00
C LEU A 34 -11.35 -2.50 -1.36
N SER A 35 -10.85 -3.18 -2.39
CA SER A 35 -11.41 -3.13 -3.74
C SER A 35 -12.38 -4.28 -4.01
N ARG A 36 -13.51 -3.97 -4.65
CA ARG A 36 -14.42 -5.00 -5.19
C ARG A 36 -13.80 -5.84 -6.31
N THR A 37 -12.82 -5.31 -7.04
CA THR A 37 -12.28 -5.94 -8.26
C THR A 37 -10.84 -6.40 -8.15
N HIS A 38 -10.09 -5.88 -7.17
CA HIS A 38 -8.66 -6.19 -6.98
C HIS A 38 -8.35 -6.89 -5.64
N SER A 39 -9.36 -7.05 -4.77
CA SER A 39 -9.17 -7.77 -3.50
C SER A 39 -8.93 -9.26 -3.76
N PRO A 40 -7.94 -9.88 -3.09
CA PRO A 40 -7.73 -11.33 -3.15
C PRO A 40 -8.97 -12.11 -2.70
N ASP A 41 -9.66 -11.64 -1.66
CA ASP A 41 -10.89 -12.26 -1.16
C ASP A 41 -12.02 -12.17 -2.19
N ALA A 42 -12.17 -11.00 -2.84
CA ALA A 42 -13.20 -10.79 -3.85
C ALA A 42 -12.95 -11.61 -5.14
N ALA A 43 -11.69 -11.99 -5.40
CA ALA A 43 -11.34 -12.89 -6.49
C ALA A 43 -11.79 -14.34 -6.22
N ILE A 44 -11.89 -14.74 -4.95
CA ILE A 44 -12.42 -16.04 -4.53
C ILE A 44 -13.95 -15.98 -4.49
N ASP A 45 -14.50 -15.02 -3.75
CA ASP A 45 -15.94 -14.75 -3.68
C ASP A 45 -16.18 -13.24 -3.62
N ARG A 46 -16.85 -12.70 -4.64
CA ARG A 46 -17.21 -11.28 -4.73
C ARG A 46 -17.99 -10.77 -3.52
N SER A 47 -18.71 -11.64 -2.79
CA SER A 47 -19.47 -11.26 -1.60
C SER A 47 -18.58 -10.85 -0.42
N MET A 48 -17.30 -11.28 -0.44
CA MET A 48 -16.28 -11.00 0.57
C MET A 48 -15.60 -9.64 0.39
N ALA A 49 -15.89 -8.90 -0.69
CA ALA A 49 -15.31 -7.59 -0.93
C ALA A 49 -15.58 -6.61 0.24
N ALA A 50 -14.51 -5.99 0.74
CA ALA A 50 -14.56 -4.92 1.72
C ALA A 50 -14.69 -3.54 1.06
N ASP A 51 -15.70 -3.41 0.20
CA ASP A 51 -15.90 -2.29 -0.72
C ASP A 51 -16.78 -1.14 -0.18
N ARG A 52 -17.10 -1.20 1.12
CA ARG A 52 -17.92 -0.23 1.84
C ARG A 52 -17.53 -0.21 3.31
N LEU A 53 -17.69 0.94 3.95
CA LEU A 53 -17.25 1.15 5.34
C LEU A 53 -17.81 0.10 6.32
N SER A 54 -19.06 -0.33 6.14
CA SER A 54 -19.69 -1.36 6.99
C SER A 54 -19.04 -2.75 6.91
N ARG A 55 -18.12 -2.98 5.95
CA ARG A 55 -17.32 -4.20 5.83
C ARG A 55 -15.93 -4.07 6.48
N VAL A 56 -15.53 -2.87 6.91
CA VAL A 56 -14.23 -2.61 7.54
C VAL A 56 -14.44 -2.48 9.05
N LYS A 57 -14.12 -3.55 9.79
CA LYS A 57 -14.40 -3.62 11.24
C LYS A 57 -13.57 -2.64 12.07
N SER A 58 -12.35 -2.34 11.63
CA SER A 58 -11.42 -1.48 12.36
C SER A 58 -10.89 -0.37 11.45
N ALA A 59 -11.76 0.58 11.11
CA ALA A 59 -11.45 1.66 10.17
C ALA A 59 -10.20 2.49 10.55
N SER A 60 -9.99 2.72 11.85
CA SER A 60 -8.80 3.40 12.38
C SER A 60 -7.53 2.54 12.38
N ASN A 61 -7.62 1.24 12.08
CA ASN A 61 -6.45 0.36 11.96
C ASN A 61 -6.27 -0.21 10.56
N THR A 62 -7.17 0.07 9.63
CA THR A 62 -7.07 -0.37 8.23
C THR A 62 -6.52 0.73 7.34
N VAL A 63 -5.36 0.49 6.75
CA VAL A 63 -4.71 1.35 5.76
C VAL A 63 -5.55 1.39 4.48
N HIS A 64 -5.76 2.58 3.96
CA HIS A 64 -6.51 2.88 2.76
C HIS A 64 -5.61 3.40 1.64
N PHE A 65 -4.82 4.45 1.89
CA PHE A 65 -3.98 5.11 0.89
C PHE A 65 -2.51 5.08 1.27
N LEU A 66 -1.66 4.91 0.25
CA LEU A 66 -0.22 4.71 0.35
C LEU A 66 0.51 5.59 -0.65
N HIS A 67 1.71 6.04 -0.31
CA HIS A 67 2.58 6.73 -1.27
C HIS A 67 3.19 5.73 -2.25
N MET A 68 2.84 5.81 -3.53
CA MET A 68 3.34 4.90 -4.57
C MET A 68 4.81 5.21 -4.90
N VAL A 69 5.57 4.18 -5.32
CA VAL A 69 6.95 4.36 -5.80
C VAL A 69 7.04 5.37 -6.94
N GLY A 70 8.11 6.14 -7.01
CA GLY A 70 8.31 7.14 -8.07
C GLY A 70 8.74 6.54 -9.41
N THR A 71 9.26 5.31 -9.44
CA THR A 71 9.84 4.63 -10.60
C THR A 71 9.51 3.14 -10.61
N GLY A 72 9.71 2.46 -11.74
CA GLY A 72 9.42 1.03 -11.89
C GLY A 72 7.97 0.76 -12.32
N SER A 73 7.58 -0.51 -12.36
CA SER A 73 6.29 -0.94 -12.93
C SER A 73 5.07 -0.38 -12.18
N PHE A 74 5.20 -0.09 -10.89
CA PHE A 74 4.13 0.49 -10.07
C PHE A 74 4.10 2.03 -10.08
N ALA A 75 5.01 2.71 -10.79
CA ALA A 75 5.07 4.17 -10.75
C ALA A 75 3.83 4.88 -11.30
N GLY A 76 3.13 4.22 -12.24
CA GLY A 76 1.85 4.67 -12.78
C GLY A 76 0.64 3.87 -12.31
N ALA A 77 0.81 2.95 -11.36
CA ALA A 77 -0.27 2.14 -10.81
C ALA A 77 -1.18 2.99 -9.91
N ASP A 78 -2.43 2.59 -9.80
CA ASP A 78 -3.46 3.19 -8.94
C ASP A 78 -3.67 2.41 -7.63
N HIS A 79 -3.12 1.21 -7.53
CA HIS A 79 -3.18 0.36 -6.35
C HIS A 79 -1.93 -0.50 -6.18
N VAL A 80 -1.86 -1.15 -5.03
CA VAL A 80 -0.86 -2.13 -4.66
C VAL A 80 -1.44 -3.54 -4.69
N HIS A 81 -0.60 -4.56 -4.67
CA HIS A 81 -0.94 -5.95 -4.42
C HIS A 81 -0.25 -6.39 -3.13
N VAL A 82 -0.90 -6.14 -1.99
CA VAL A 82 -0.37 -6.41 -0.65
C VAL A 82 -0.15 -7.90 -0.40
N GLU A 83 -0.98 -8.75 -0.99
CA GLU A 83 -0.86 -10.22 -0.95
C GLU A 83 0.49 -10.71 -1.50
N ASN A 84 1.14 -9.92 -2.36
CA ASN A 84 2.45 -10.25 -2.93
C ASN A 84 3.63 -9.77 -2.06
N TRP A 85 3.37 -9.21 -0.88
CA TRP A 85 4.43 -8.73 0.01
C TRP A 85 4.93 -9.80 0.97
N TRP A 86 4.37 -11.01 0.98
CA TRP A 86 4.84 -12.10 1.83
C TRP A 86 5.07 -13.37 1.01
N ILE A 87 6.10 -14.13 1.36
CA ILE A 87 6.47 -15.39 0.68
C ILE A 87 6.33 -16.57 1.66
N ASN A 88 7.09 -16.53 2.75
CA ASN A 88 7.05 -17.48 3.85
C ASN A 88 7.81 -16.92 5.06
N ASP A 89 7.63 -17.54 6.22
CA ASP A 89 8.24 -17.10 7.49
C ASP A 89 9.76 -17.26 7.56
N SER A 90 10.36 -18.06 6.68
CA SER A 90 11.82 -18.23 6.60
C SER A 90 12.52 -17.02 5.96
N LEU A 91 11.77 -16.07 5.40
CA LEU A 91 12.30 -14.85 4.77
C LEU A 91 11.71 -13.60 5.44
N PRO A 92 12.02 -13.34 6.73
CA PRO A 92 11.35 -12.31 7.52
C PRO A 92 11.62 -10.87 7.04
N ASP A 93 12.63 -10.65 6.19
CA ASP A 93 12.95 -9.32 5.63
C ASP A 93 12.37 -9.11 4.23
N ALA A 94 11.90 -10.18 3.57
CA ALA A 94 11.31 -10.09 2.23
C ALA A 94 10.15 -9.08 2.14
N PRO A 95 9.26 -8.93 3.15
CA PRO A 95 8.14 -8.02 3.01
C PRO A 95 8.50 -6.56 2.75
N ALA A 96 9.50 -6.03 3.46
CA ALA A 96 9.93 -4.65 3.24
C ALA A 96 10.51 -4.47 1.83
N ILE A 97 11.24 -5.47 1.33
CA ILE A 97 11.82 -5.46 -0.02
C ILE A 97 10.72 -5.49 -1.09
N LEU A 98 9.77 -6.40 -0.95
CA LEU A 98 8.69 -6.61 -1.93
C LEU A 98 7.73 -5.42 -1.97
N ALA A 99 7.32 -4.92 -0.80
CA ALA A 99 6.48 -3.74 -0.71
C ALA A 99 7.15 -2.50 -1.33
N SER A 100 8.46 -2.34 -1.14
CA SER A 100 9.24 -1.22 -1.69
C SER A 100 9.33 -1.21 -3.23
N ASN A 101 8.90 -2.28 -3.91
CA ASN A 101 8.74 -2.28 -5.38
C ASN A 101 7.40 -1.66 -5.82
N GLN A 102 6.46 -1.46 -4.90
CA GLN A 102 5.10 -0.99 -5.17
C GLN A 102 4.80 0.36 -4.50
N VAL A 103 5.25 0.55 -3.26
CA VAL A 103 5.10 1.79 -2.48
C VAL A 103 6.45 2.34 -2.03
N ASN A 104 6.55 3.66 -1.88
CA ASN A 104 7.72 4.28 -1.29
C ASN A 104 7.63 4.20 0.24
N THR A 105 8.10 3.07 0.80
CA THR A 105 8.06 2.77 2.25
C THR A 105 8.94 3.71 3.09
N SER A 106 9.92 4.38 2.47
CA SER A 106 10.87 5.28 3.12
C SER A 106 10.65 6.76 2.78
N VAL A 107 9.49 7.11 2.21
CA VAL A 107 9.23 8.46 1.67
C VAL A 107 9.36 9.57 2.72
N VAL A 108 9.17 9.26 4.01
CA VAL A 108 9.35 10.22 5.10
C VAL A 108 10.76 10.13 5.69
N SER A 109 11.24 8.93 6.01
CA SER A 109 12.59 8.72 6.59
C SER A 109 12.97 7.23 6.63
N GLY A 110 14.23 6.95 6.98
CA GLY A 110 14.76 5.60 7.14
C GLY A 110 15.23 4.99 5.81
N GLU A 111 15.83 3.81 5.90
CA GLU A 111 16.43 3.15 4.73
C GLU A 111 15.35 2.42 3.91
N PRO A 112 15.28 2.62 2.57
CA PRO A 112 14.39 1.86 1.72
C PRO A 112 14.58 0.35 1.88
N LYS A 113 13.52 -0.44 1.65
CA LYS A 113 13.56 -1.91 1.73
C LYS A 113 13.88 -2.47 3.13
N THR A 114 13.70 -1.67 4.18
CA THR A 114 13.89 -2.10 5.57
C THR A 114 12.59 -2.04 6.37
N LYS A 115 12.53 -2.82 7.44
CA LYS A 115 11.41 -2.83 8.40
C LYS A 115 11.20 -1.49 9.10
N SER A 116 12.26 -0.71 9.26
CA SER A 116 12.25 0.60 9.92
C SER A 116 11.95 1.76 8.98
N ALA A 117 11.87 1.52 7.66
CA ALA A 117 11.47 2.52 6.67
C ALA A 117 10.13 3.16 7.07
N ARG A 118 10.05 4.50 7.05
CA ARG A 118 8.86 5.23 7.46
C ARG A 118 8.19 5.96 6.30
N ALA A 119 6.87 5.84 6.27
CA ALA A 119 6.00 6.53 5.33
C ALA A 119 4.73 7.03 6.03
N ASN A 120 3.99 7.89 5.33
CA ASN A 120 2.64 8.28 5.74
C ASN A 120 1.64 7.24 5.21
N TYR A 121 0.78 6.77 6.11
CA TYR A 121 -0.31 5.84 5.80
C TYR A 121 -1.63 6.54 6.09
N GLY A 122 -2.51 6.62 5.09
CA GLY A 122 -3.88 7.10 5.28
C GLY A 122 -4.80 5.93 5.64
N PHE A 123 -5.62 6.09 6.67
CA PHE A 123 -6.52 5.07 7.19
C PHE A 123 -7.96 5.27 6.73
N VAL A 124 -8.79 4.24 6.88
CA VAL A 124 -10.19 4.24 6.38
C VAL A 124 -11.07 5.25 7.13
N ASP A 125 -10.79 5.54 8.40
CA ASP A 125 -11.48 6.58 9.17
C ASP A 125 -11.08 8.02 8.78
N GLY A 126 -10.10 8.17 7.88
CA GLY A 126 -9.67 9.44 7.31
C GLY A 126 -8.44 10.06 7.98
N HIS A 127 -7.89 9.48 9.06
CA HIS A 127 -6.65 10.00 9.64
C HIS A 127 -5.42 9.56 8.84
N VAL A 128 -4.28 10.21 9.12
CA VAL A 128 -2.97 9.87 8.55
C VAL A 128 -1.98 9.74 9.69
N GLU A 129 -1.15 8.70 9.65
CA GLU A 129 -0.08 8.47 10.62
C GLU A 129 1.24 8.16 9.90
N THR A 130 2.36 8.67 10.44
CA THR A 130 3.70 8.27 10.01
C THR A 130 4.14 7.04 10.79
N LEU A 131 4.18 5.89 10.13
CA LEU A 131 4.55 4.61 10.76
C LEU A 131 5.79 4.02 10.07
N SER A 132 6.50 3.14 10.78
CA SER A 132 7.46 2.26 10.14
C SER A 132 6.77 1.09 9.45
N PHE A 133 7.43 0.50 8.46
CA PHE A 133 6.85 -0.60 7.67
C PHE A 133 6.43 -1.78 8.56
N ILE A 134 7.24 -2.15 9.57
CA ILE A 134 6.92 -3.26 10.47
C ILE A 134 5.66 -3.02 11.31
N GLU A 135 5.29 -1.76 11.57
CA GLU A 135 4.08 -1.41 12.31
C GLU A 135 2.80 -1.61 11.47
N VAL A 136 2.91 -1.63 10.14
CA VAL A 136 1.78 -1.82 9.22
C VAL A 136 1.74 -3.20 8.56
N PHE A 137 2.88 -3.87 8.41
CA PHE A 137 2.94 -5.19 7.77
C PHE A 137 4.10 -6.03 8.33
N THR A 138 3.76 -7.18 8.93
CA THR A 138 4.72 -8.24 9.25
C THR A 138 4.45 -9.49 8.40
N GLY A 139 3.17 -9.83 8.23
CA GLY A 139 2.73 -11.02 7.49
C GLY A 139 1.23 -10.99 7.22
N PRO A 140 0.69 -12.02 6.55
CA PRO A 140 -0.72 -12.09 6.15
C PRO A 140 -1.69 -12.13 7.34
N ASP A 141 -1.24 -12.64 8.48
CA ASP A 141 -1.98 -12.73 9.75
C ASP A 141 -1.72 -11.55 10.69
N ARG A 142 -0.72 -10.72 10.37
CA ARG A 142 -0.31 -9.55 11.14
C ARG A 142 -0.01 -8.36 10.22
N ASN A 143 -1.08 -7.68 9.81
CA ASN A 143 -0.99 -6.48 9.00
C ASN A 143 -2.20 -5.55 9.21
N ARG A 144 -2.03 -4.29 8.79
CA ARG A 144 -3.03 -3.23 8.82
C ARG A 144 -3.73 -3.03 7.46
N PHE A 145 -3.64 -3.97 6.52
CA PHE A 145 -4.18 -3.83 5.16
C PHE A 145 -5.42 -4.69 4.95
N ASP A 146 -5.39 -5.95 5.38
CA ASP A 146 -6.52 -6.85 5.30
C ASP A 146 -7.57 -6.45 6.37
N PRO A 147 -8.79 -6.04 5.99
CA PRO A 147 -9.84 -5.63 6.92
C PRO A 147 -10.35 -6.77 7.81
N ASN A 148 -10.05 -8.04 7.49
CA ASN A 148 -10.37 -9.18 8.33
C ASN A 148 -9.37 -9.35 9.48
N VAL A 149 -8.15 -8.84 9.32
CA VAL A 149 -7.02 -9.01 10.24
C VAL A 149 -6.67 -7.72 10.98
N ALA A 150 -6.83 -6.57 10.32
CA ALA A 150 -6.54 -5.26 10.87
C ALA A 150 -7.32 -5.00 12.18
N GLY A 151 -6.60 -4.58 13.21
CA GLY A 151 -7.16 -4.28 14.53
C GLY A 151 -7.38 -5.48 15.45
N ARG A 152 -6.97 -6.69 15.05
CA ARG A 152 -6.83 -7.80 16.00
C ARG A 152 -5.69 -7.49 16.98
N SER A 153 -5.97 -7.56 18.28
CA SER A 153 -4.96 -7.47 19.34
C SER A 153 -4.03 -8.68 19.28
N PHE A 154 -2.74 -8.43 19.45
CA PHE A 154 -1.69 -9.45 19.53
C PHE A 154 -1.48 -9.89 20.98
#